data_AF-G2LL80-F1
#
_entry.id   AF-G2LL80-F1
#
_cell.length_a   1.000
_cell.length_b   1.000
_cell.length_c   1.000
_cell.angle_alpha   90.00
_cell.angle_beta   90.00
_cell.angle_gamma   90.00
#
_symmetry.space_group_name_H-M   'P 1'
#
loop_
_entity.id
_entity.type
_entity.pdbx_description
1 polymer ?
#
loop_
_entity_poly.entity_id
_entity_poly.type
_entity_poly.pdbx_seq_one_letter_code
_entity_poly.pdbx_strand_id
1 'polypeptide(L)'
;MIVLPLILSWQFSSSEMLLVAGQAPQAAKQKPGRQTTARAKRPIRLPGLTQALRINGLSTAEIIREIERRGVDFELTDENEQALLAAGATPEIIEAVRLN
;
A
#
# COMPACT_ATOMS: atom_id res chain seq x y z
N MET A 1 28.47 29.39 -44.98
CA MET A 1 28.79 29.31 -43.55
C MET A 1 27.54 29.73 -42.76
N ILE A 2 27.07 28.84 -41.87
CA ILE A 2 26.40 29.11 -40.56
C ILE A 2 25.03 29.85 -40.62
N VAL A 3 23.85 29.16 -40.59
CA VAL A 3 23.07 28.52 -39.49
C VAL A 3 22.03 29.47 -38.82
N LEU A 4 20.75 29.01 -38.81
CA LEU A 4 19.51 29.41 -38.09
C LEU A 4 19.68 29.89 -36.61
N PRO A 5 18.65 30.35 -35.84
CA PRO A 5 17.25 30.75 -36.14
C PRO A 5 16.75 32.04 -35.40
N LEU A 6 15.54 32.48 -35.77
CA LEU A 6 14.73 33.52 -35.14
C LEU A 6 13.96 32.96 -33.92
N ILE A 7 14.33 33.36 -32.69
CA ILE A 7 13.53 33.17 -31.46
C ILE A 7 13.79 34.32 -30.47
N LEU A 8 12.83 35.24 -30.44
CA LEU A 8 12.37 36.06 -29.31
C LEU A 8 13.25 36.09 -28.03
N SER A 9 14.24 36.99 -28.00
CA SER A 9 14.97 37.31 -26.77
C SER A 9 14.11 38.12 -25.80
N TRP A 10 13.76 37.52 -24.67
CA TRP A 10 13.57 38.25 -23.42
C TRP A 10 14.93 38.77 -22.96
N GLN A 11 15.15 40.05 -23.23
CA GLN A 11 16.32 40.83 -22.87
C GLN A 11 16.30 41.15 -21.37
N PHE A 12 17.51 41.15 -20.80
CA PHE A 12 17.90 41.92 -19.60
C PHE A 12 17.50 41.31 -18.26
N SER A 13 18.35 41.25 -17.25
CA SER A 13 19.79 41.49 -17.14
C SER A 13 20.16 40.98 -15.76
N SER A 14 21.21 40.18 -15.70
CA SER A 14 21.97 39.99 -14.47
C SER A 14 22.33 41.35 -13.85
N SER A 15 22.55 41.34 -12.54
CA SER A 15 23.19 42.38 -11.71
C SER A 15 22.24 43.13 -10.79
N GLU A 16 21.68 42.46 -9.78
CA GLU A 16 21.91 42.95 -8.43
C GLU A 16 22.32 41.77 -7.54
N MET A 17 23.61 41.80 -7.21
CA MET A 17 24.19 40.96 -6.17
C MET A 17 23.63 41.41 -4.83
N LEU A 18 23.05 40.48 -4.08
CA LEU A 18 23.12 40.57 -2.62
C LEU A 18 23.57 39.23 -2.06
N LEU A 19 24.76 39.31 -1.46
CA LEU A 19 25.43 38.31 -0.66
C LEU A 19 24.50 37.84 0.47
N VAL A 20 23.85 36.68 0.32
CA VAL A 20 23.28 35.95 1.45
C VAL A 20 24.27 34.84 1.81
N ALA A 21 25.01 35.09 2.88
CA ALA A 21 25.79 34.07 3.54
C ALA A 21 24.90 32.88 3.94
N GLY A 22 25.30 31.68 3.54
CA GLY A 22 24.86 30.42 4.14
C GLY A 22 23.59 29.80 3.57
N GLN A 23 23.72 29.00 2.51
CA GLN A 23 22.88 27.82 2.32
C GLN A 23 23.72 26.68 1.76
N ALA A 24 23.94 25.69 2.62
CA ALA A 24 24.64 24.44 2.39
C ALA A 24 24.04 23.61 1.23
N PRO A 25 24.79 22.67 0.63
CA PRO A 25 24.35 21.90 -0.53
C PRO A 25 23.10 21.09 -0.19
N GLN A 26 21.97 21.47 -0.77
CA GLN A 26 20.82 20.58 -0.84
C GLN A 26 21.22 19.44 -1.77
N ALA A 27 21.70 18.36 -1.17
CA ALA A 27 21.65 17.03 -1.74
C ALA A 27 20.18 16.74 -2.08
N ALA A 28 19.78 17.14 -3.29
CA ALA A 28 18.50 16.83 -3.88
C ALA A 28 18.46 15.31 -4.10
N LYS A 29 18.02 14.60 -3.05
CA LYS A 29 17.44 13.26 -3.11
C LYS A 29 16.22 13.35 -4.04
N GLN A 30 16.47 13.27 -5.34
CA GLN A 30 15.42 13.13 -6.33
C GLN A 30 14.77 11.75 -6.15
N LYS A 31 13.47 11.81 -5.90
CA LYS A 31 12.53 10.71 -5.66
C LYS A 31 12.39 9.85 -6.92
N PRO A 32 12.52 8.52 -6.88
CA PRO A 32 11.71 7.66 -7.72
C PRO A 32 10.28 7.70 -7.15
N GLY A 33 9.30 7.86 -8.02
CA GLY A 33 7.91 8.14 -7.68
C GLY A 33 7.37 7.29 -6.54
N ARG A 34 6.60 7.94 -5.66
CA ARG A 34 5.57 7.27 -4.88
C ARG A 34 4.63 6.67 -5.90
N GLN A 35 4.90 5.44 -6.32
CA GLN A 35 3.95 4.63 -7.06
C GLN A 35 2.70 4.58 -6.20
N THR A 36 1.73 5.41 -6.53
CA THR A 36 0.34 5.18 -6.20
C THR A 36 -0.12 4.01 -7.06
N THR A 37 0.46 2.83 -6.84
CA THR A 37 -0.23 1.60 -7.19
C THR A 37 -1.48 1.62 -6.33
N ALA A 38 -2.65 1.60 -6.97
CA ALA A 38 -3.91 1.37 -6.28
C ALA A 38 -3.66 0.29 -5.23
N ARG A 39 -3.93 0.60 -3.95
CA ARG A 39 -3.66 -0.29 -2.81
C ARG A 39 -4.45 -1.57 -3.04
N ALA A 40 -3.85 -2.51 -3.78
CA ALA A 40 -4.44 -3.81 -4.07
C ALA A 40 -4.84 -4.37 -2.73
N LYS A 41 -6.13 -4.72 -2.61
CA LYS A 41 -6.68 -5.27 -1.37
C LYS A 41 -5.80 -6.46 -1.01
N ARG A 42 -5.02 -6.31 0.07
CA ARG A 42 -4.13 -7.38 0.51
C ARG A 42 -5.01 -8.55 0.95
N PRO A 43 -4.77 -9.76 0.42
CA PRO A 43 -5.45 -10.96 0.88
C PRO A 43 -5.28 -11.13 2.38
N ILE A 44 -6.28 -11.75 3.02
CA ILE A 44 -6.27 -11.97 4.46
C ILE A 44 -5.29 -13.09 4.78
N ARG A 45 -4.37 -12.83 5.70
CA ARG A 45 -3.44 -13.85 6.19
C ARG A 45 -4.01 -14.52 7.44
N LEU A 46 -3.66 -15.79 7.66
CA LEU A 46 -4.04 -16.56 8.83
C LEU A 46 -3.86 -15.80 10.17
N PRO A 47 -2.70 -15.20 10.49
CA PRO A 47 -2.54 -14.44 11.75
C PRO A 47 -3.45 -13.22 11.84
N GLY A 48 -3.81 -12.61 10.71
CA GLY A 48 -4.76 -11.49 10.70
C GLY A 48 -6.19 -11.95 10.97
N LEU A 49 -6.58 -13.10 10.41
CA LEU A 49 -7.90 -13.69 10.61
C LEU A 49 -8.07 -14.22 12.03
N THR A 50 -7.11 -14.98 12.55
CA THR A 50 -7.14 -15.49 13.93
C THR A 50 -7.15 -14.36 14.95
N GLN A 51 -6.40 -13.29 14.71
CA GLN A 51 -6.43 -12.11 15.57
C GLN A 51 -7.80 -11.42 15.54
N ALA A 52 -8.40 -11.26 14.35
CA ALA A 52 -9.74 -10.67 14.22
C ALA A 52 -10.81 -11.48 14.96
N LEU A 53 -10.74 -12.81 14.86
CA LEU A 53 -11.61 -13.73 15.59
C LEU A 53 -11.45 -13.60 17.11
N ARG A 54 -10.21 -13.58 17.61
CA ARG A 54 -9.94 -13.44 19.05
C ARG A 54 -10.41 -12.11 19.63
N ILE A 55 -10.21 -11.01 18.89
CA ILE A 55 -10.67 -9.68 19.30
C ILE A 55 -12.21 -9.62 19.32
N ASN A 56 -12.90 -10.50 18.57
CA ASN A 56 -14.36 -10.49 18.40
C ASN A 56 -14.90 -9.12 17.98
N GLY A 57 -14.09 -8.34 17.24
CA GLY A 57 -14.43 -6.99 16.81
C GLY A 57 -15.31 -6.94 15.55
N LEU A 58 -15.55 -8.09 14.92
CA LEU A 58 -16.39 -8.25 13.74
C LEU A 58 -17.32 -9.44 13.94
N SER A 59 -18.54 -9.31 13.44
CA SER A 59 -19.51 -10.42 13.42
C SER A 59 -19.07 -11.49 12.42
N THR A 60 -19.53 -12.74 12.60
CA THR A 60 -19.29 -13.85 11.66
C THR A 60 -19.56 -13.45 10.21
N ALA A 61 -20.71 -12.83 9.94
CA ALA A 61 -21.09 -12.37 8.61
C ALA A 61 -20.15 -11.27 8.04
N GLU A 62 -19.57 -10.43 8.90
CA GLU A 62 -18.60 -9.43 8.47
C GLU A 62 -17.26 -10.06 8.11
N ILE A 63 -16.82 -11.05 8.88
CA ILE A 63 -15.60 -11.80 8.61
C ILE A 63 -15.74 -12.54 7.27
N ILE A 64 -16.85 -13.24 7.05
CA ILE A 64 -17.15 -13.93 5.77
C ILE A 64 -17.12 -12.95 4.60
N ARG A 65 -17.83 -11.81 4.70
CA ARG A 65 -17.81 -10.77 3.67
C ARG A 65 -16.40 -10.25 3.39
N GLU A 66 -15.54 -10.16 4.40
CA GLU A 66 -14.17 -9.70 4.22
C GLU A 66 -13.32 -10.75 3.50
N ILE A 67 -13.50 -12.03 3.84
CA ILE A 67 -12.87 -13.17 3.18
C ILE A 67 -13.26 -13.21 1.71
N GLU A 68 -14.56 -13.19 1.39
CA GLU A 68 -15.06 -13.21 0.00
C GLU A 68 -14.55 -12.01 -0.82
N ARG A 69 -14.37 -10.86 -0.17
CA ARG A 69 -14.01 -9.60 -0.83
C ARG A 69 -12.51 -9.44 -1.05
N ARG A 70 -11.67 -10.07 -0.24
CA ARG A 70 -10.20 -9.95 -0.29
C ARG A 70 -9.50 -11.24 -0.69
N GLY A 71 -10.15 -12.38 -0.55
CA GLY A 71 -9.53 -13.70 -0.54
C GLY A 71 -8.65 -13.92 0.69
N VAL A 72 -8.11 -15.13 0.77
CA VAL A 72 -7.11 -15.53 1.76
C VAL A 72 -5.75 -15.79 1.08
N ASP A 73 -4.67 -15.63 1.82
CA ASP A 73 -3.28 -15.84 1.36
C ASP A 73 -2.71 -17.20 1.81
N PHE A 74 -3.56 -18.12 2.24
CA PHE A 74 -3.17 -19.38 2.85
C PHE A 74 -4.17 -20.48 2.50
N GLU A 75 -3.69 -21.72 2.42
CA GLU A 75 -4.54 -22.87 2.17
C GLU A 75 -5.16 -23.41 3.47
N LEU A 76 -6.36 -23.98 3.36
CA LEU A 76 -7.01 -24.65 4.48
C LEU A 76 -6.38 -26.03 4.70
N THR A 77 -5.40 -26.10 5.60
CA THR A 77 -4.81 -27.33 6.12
C THR A 77 -5.43 -27.67 7.48
N ASP A 78 -5.29 -28.93 7.95
CA ASP A 78 -5.77 -29.33 9.28
C ASP A 78 -5.19 -28.43 10.39
N GLU A 79 -3.91 -28.08 10.30
CA GLU A 79 -3.26 -27.19 11.28
C GLU A 79 -3.87 -25.78 11.30
N ASN A 80 -4.15 -25.21 10.12
CA ASN A 80 -4.75 -23.89 9.98
C ASN A 80 -6.22 -23.88 10.43
N GLU A 81 -6.97 -24.93 10.12
CA GLU A 81 -8.35 -25.11 10.59
C GLU A 81 -8.40 -25.16 12.11
N GLN A 82 -7.55 -25.98 12.76
CA GLN A 82 -7.48 -26.04 14.21
C GLN A 82 -7.10 -24.70 14.83
N ALA A 83 -6.17 -23.95 14.21
CA ALA A 83 -5.81 -22.61 14.66
C ALA A 83 -6.97 -21.60 14.55
N LEU A 84 -7.77 -21.69 13.49
CA LEU A 84 -8.97 -20.87 13.30
C LEU A 84 -10.06 -21.23 14.31
N LEU A 85 -10.34 -22.52 14.50
CA LEU A 85 -11.30 -23.01 15.50
C LEU A 85 -10.88 -22.59 16.92
N ALA A 86 -9.60 -22.73 17.26
CA ALA A 86 -9.06 -22.28 18.55
C ALA A 86 -9.15 -20.76 18.73
N ALA A 87 -9.14 -19.99 17.63
CA ALA A 87 -9.35 -18.55 17.64
C ALA A 87 -10.84 -18.15 17.74
N GLY A 88 -11.77 -19.10 17.64
CA GLY A 88 -13.22 -18.87 17.69
C GLY A 88 -13.89 -18.84 16.32
N ALA A 89 -13.27 -19.40 15.27
CA ALA A 89 -13.92 -19.53 13.97
C ALA A 89 -15.15 -20.45 14.05
N THR A 90 -16.25 -20.00 13.45
CA THR A 90 -17.42 -20.85 13.22
C THR A 90 -17.23 -21.68 11.94
N PRO A 91 -17.98 -22.79 11.77
CA PRO A 91 -17.93 -23.59 10.55
C PRO A 91 -18.16 -22.79 9.27
N GLU A 92 -19.00 -21.75 9.33
CA GLU A 92 -19.29 -20.86 8.20
C GLU A 92 -18.04 -20.07 7.77
N ILE A 93 -17.18 -19.67 8.72
CA ILE A 93 -15.94 -18.97 8.43
C ILE A 93 -14.92 -19.93 7.80
N ILE A 94 -14.84 -21.16 8.30
CA ILE A 94 -13.96 -22.19 7.73
C ILE A 94 -14.35 -22.50 6.28
N GLU A 95 -15.64 -22.65 6.00
CA GLU A 95 -16.13 -22.86 4.63
C GLU A 95 -15.85 -21.64 3.73
N ALA A 96 -16.00 -20.41 4.24
CA ALA A 96 -15.64 -19.22 3.47
C ALA A 96 -14.15 -19.18 3.11
N VAL A 97 -13.27 -19.59 4.03
CA VAL A 97 -11.83 -19.74 3.77
C VAL A 97 -11.58 -20.84 2.74
N ARG A 98 -12.29 -21.96 2.81
CA ARG A 98 -12.14 -23.09 1.88
C ARG A 98 -12.50 -22.73 0.43
N LEU A 99 -13.44 -21.81 0.25
CA LEU A 99 -13.94 -21.40 -1.06
C LEU A 99 -13.08 -20.33 -1.75
N ASN A 100 -12.06 -19.79 -1.08
CA ASN A 100 -11.21 -18.68 -1.57
C ASN A 100 -9.72 -19.03 -1.55
#